data_AF-A0A804KI38-F1
#
_entry.id   AF-A0A804KI38-F1
#
_cell.length_a   1.000
_cell.length_b   1.000
_cell.length_c   1.000
_cell.angle_alpha   90.00
_cell.angle_beta   90.00
_cell.angle_gamma   90.00
#
_symmetry.space_group_name_H-M   'P 1'
#
loop_
_entity.id
_entity.type
_entity.pdbx_description
1 polymer ?
#
loop_
_entity_poly.entity_id
_entity_poly.type
_entity_poly.pdbx_seq_one_letter_code
_entity_poly.pdbx_strand_id
1 'polypeptide(L)' 'MNGAIKVGAWGGNGGSAFDMGPAHRIISVKIFSGDVVDAVDVTFTYYGKTETRHFGGSGGTPHE' A
#
# COMPACT_ATOMS: atom_id res chain seq x y z
N MET A 1 -16.69 -5.03 11.22
CA MET A 1 -16.37 -5.18 9.79
C MET A 1 -17.61 -4.83 8.99
N ASN A 2 -17.53 -3.83 8.10
CA ASN A 2 -18.70 -3.25 7.42
C ASN A 2 -18.84 -3.78 5.98
N GLY A 3 -18.83 -5.10 5.79
CA GLY A 3 -19.07 -5.73 4.47
C GLY A 3 -17.93 -5.59 3.43
N ALA A 4 -16.69 -5.33 3.86
CA ALA A 4 -15.55 -5.25 2.95
C ALA A 4 -15.17 -6.63 2.37
N ILE A 5 -14.84 -6.68 1.08
CA ILE A 5 -14.33 -7.87 0.39
C ILE A 5 -12.81 -7.70 0.21
N LYS A 6 -12.04 -8.70 0.64
CA LYS A 6 -10.58 -8.75 0.51
C LYS A 6 -10.19 -10.02 -0.25
N VAL A 7 -9.27 -9.91 -1.21
CA VAL A 7 -8.71 -11.02 -1.99
C VAL A 7 -7.17 -10.99 -1.93
N GLY A 8 -6.54 -12.15 -2.07
CA GLY A 8 -5.12 -12.34 -1.78
C GLY A 8 -4.88 -12.75 -0.32
N ALA A 9 -3.69 -12.53 0.27
CA ALA A 9 -2.49 -11.92 -0.32
C ALA A 9 -1.70 -12.90 -1.21
N TRP A 10 -0.88 -12.39 -2.12
CA TRP A 10 0.09 -13.17 -2.90
C TRP A 10 1.50 -12.76 -2.49
N GLY A 11 2.35 -13.74 -2.19
CA GLY A 11 3.71 -13.53 -1.71
C GLY A 11 4.13 -14.57 -0.68
N GLY A 12 5.19 -14.27 0.06
CA GLY A 12 5.67 -15.11 1.17
C GLY A 12 4.99 -14.79 2.52
N ASN A 13 5.31 -15.60 3.54
CA ASN A 13 4.78 -15.45 4.90
C ASN A 13 5.71 -14.66 5.84
N GLY A 14 6.74 -14.01 5.31
CA GLY A 14 7.70 -13.22 6.10
C GLY A 14 7.27 -11.78 6.35
N GLY A 15 8.05 -11.05 7.16
CA GLY A 15 7.79 -9.65 7.49
C GLY A 15 6.66 -9.46 8.51
N SER A 16 6.12 -8.23 8.56
CA SER A 16 4.97 -7.87 9.40
C SER A 16 3.76 -7.59 8.52
N ALA A 17 2.60 -8.13 8.89
CA ALA A 17 1.36 -7.87 8.18
C ALA A 17 0.99 -6.37 8.22
N PHE A 18 0.49 -5.84 7.12
CA PHE A 18 -0.06 -4.49 7.03
C PHE A 18 -1.46 -4.51 6.40
N ASP A 19 -2.29 -3.52 6.77
CA ASP A 19 -3.62 -3.32 6.19
C ASP A 19 -3.89 -1.81 6.14
N MET A 20 -4.04 -1.27 4.93
CA MET A 20 -4.43 0.13 4.75
C MET A 20 -5.88 0.37 5.20
N GLY A 21 -6.73 -0.66 5.14
CA GLY A 21 -8.18 -0.54 5.12
C GLY A 21 -8.70 -0.06 3.75
N PRO A 22 -10.03 -0.04 3.55
CA PRO A 22 -10.61 0.56 2.36
C PRO A 22 -10.47 2.09 2.39
N ALA A 23 -10.25 2.70 1.22
CA ALA A 23 -10.30 4.15 1.04
C ALA A 23 -11.55 4.54 0.24
N HIS A 24 -12.02 5.79 0.40
CA HIS A 24 -13.06 6.32 -0.50
C HIS A 24 -12.50 6.62 -1.89
N ARG A 25 -11.24 7.09 -1.95
CA ARG A 25 -10.54 7.39 -3.20
C ARG A 25 -9.05 7.16 -3.02
N ILE A 26 -8.46 6.33 -3.86
CA ILE A 26 -7.00 6.29 -4.06
C ILE A 26 -6.63 7.44 -4.98
N ILE A 27 -5.66 8.26 -4.58
CA ILE A 27 -5.18 9.42 -5.34
C ILE A 27 -3.97 9.03 -6.17
N SER A 28 -3.00 8.35 -5.56
CA SER A 28 -1.80 7.86 -6.23
C SER A 28 -1.26 6.61 -5.54
N VAL A 29 -0.51 5.83 -6.33
CA VAL A 29 0.28 4.70 -5.86
C VAL A 29 1.68 4.92 -6.39
N LYS A 30 2.68 4.83 -5.52
CA LYS A 30 4.09 4.92 -5.89
C LYS A 30 4.78 3.63 -5.49
N ILE A 31 5.42 2.99 -6.45
CA ILE A 31 6.10 1.70 -6.25
C ILE A 31 7.59 1.98 -6.19
N PHE A 32 8.27 1.44 -5.18
CA PHE A 32 9.73 1.50 -5.06
C PHE A 32 10.28 0.14 -5.48
N SER A 33 11.15 0.13 -6.50
CA SER A 33 11.73 -1.13 -6.98
C SER A 33 13.17 -0.98 -7.47
N GLY A 34 13.93 -2.06 -7.33
CA GLY A 34 15.18 -2.34 -8.03
C GLY A 34 15.08 -3.69 -8.73
N ASP A 35 15.81 -4.69 -8.23
CA ASP A 35 15.68 -6.10 -8.69
C ASP A 35 14.34 -6.72 -8.26
N VAL A 36 13.77 -6.24 -7.16
CA VAL A 36 12.48 -6.65 -6.60
C VAL A 36 11.65 -5.42 -6.21
N VAL A 37 10.41 -5.63 -5.78
CA VAL A 37 9.59 -4.56 -5.18
C VAL A 37 10.01 -4.37 -3.73
N ASP A 38 10.58 -3.20 -3.42
CA ASP A 38 11.05 -2.83 -2.09
C ASP A 38 9.91 -2.28 -1.22
N ALA A 39 9.05 -1.43 -1.79
CA ALA A 39 7.96 -0.78 -1.07
C ALA A 39 6.86 -0.21 -1.97
N VAL A 40 5.75 0.18 -1.33
CA VAL A 40 4.63 0.89 -1.95
C VAL A 40 4.17 2.02 -1.03
N ASP A 41 4.10 3.22 -1.58
CA ASP A 41 3.37 4.34 -1.00
C ASP A 41 1.98 4.42 -1.62
N VAL A 42 0.94 4.52 -0.79
CA VAL A 42 -0.42 4.80 -1.25
C VAL A 42 -0.89 6.11 -0.65
N THR A 43 -1.24 7.05 -1.52
CA THR A 43 -1.90 8.30 -1.12
C THR A 43 -3.38 8.20 -1.40
N PHE A 44 -4.21 8.43 -0.39
CA PHE A 44 -5.65 8.21 -0.48
C PHE A 44 -6.43 9.21 0.38
N THR A 45 -7.72 9.37 0.07
CA THR A 45 -8.67 10.12 0.90
C THR A 45 -9.63 9.16 1.60
N TYR A 46 -9.85 9.39 2.89
CA TYR A 46 -10.84 8.70 3.70
C TYR A 46 -11.52 9.68 4.67
N TYR A 47 -12.86 9.70 4.70
CA TYR A 47 -13.66 10.70 5.44
C TYR A 47 -13.18 12.16 5.28
N GLY A 48 -12.84 12.56 4.05
CA GLY A 48 -12.43 13.92 3.71
C GLY A 48 -10.98 14.27 4.09
N LYS A 49 -10.20 13.34 4.64
CA LYS A 49 -8.78 13.53 4.95
C LYS A 49 -7.90 12.79 3.97
N THR A 50 -6.84 13.43 3.50
CA THR A 50 -5.83 12.83 2.65
C THR A 50 -4.62 12.41 3.46
N GLU A 51 -4.19 11.16 3.28
CA GLU A 51 -3.04 10.56 3.95
C GLU A 51 -2.17 9.82 2.93
N THR A 52 -0.87 9.71 3.20
CA THR A 52 0.05 8.81 2.50
C THR A 52 0.54 7.76 3.49
N ARG A 53 0.49 6.48 3.11
CA ARG A 53 1.02 5.37 3.91
C ARG A 53 2.07 4.60 3.13
N HIS A 54 3.18 4.32 3.81
CA HIS A 54 4.32 3.58 3.29
C HIS A 54 4.29 2.13 3.79
N PHE A 55 4.46 1.17 2.89
CA PHE A 55 4.55 -0.26 3.21
C PHE A 55 5.76 -0.89 2.52
N GLY A 56 6.64 -1.53 3.29
CA GLY A 56 7.85 -2.18 2.76
C GLY A 56 9.13 -1.62 3.39
N GLY A 57 10.24 -1.75 2.67
CA GLY A 57 11.55 -1.23 3.07
C GLY A 57 11.86 0.16 2.49
N SER A 58 13.08 0.66 2.73
CA SER A 58 13.53 1.98 2.24
C SER A 58 14.36 1.93 0.95
N GLY A 59 14.43 0.77 0.30
CA GLY A 59 15.19 0.55 -0.94
C GLY A 59 14.42 0.92 -2.19
N GLY A 60 15.02 0.63 -3.35
CA GLY A 60 14.38 0.82 -4.66
C GLY A 60 14.33 2.26 -5.16
N THR A 61 14.07 2.41 -6.45
CA THR A 61 13.80 3.71 -7.10
C THR A 61 12.28 3.91 -7.18
N PRO A 62 11.75 5.12 -6.90
CA PRO A 62 10.32 5.38 -6.99
C PRO A 62 9.82 5.45 -8.44
N HIS A 63 8.66 4.85 -8.68
CA HIS A 63 7.89 4.89 -9.93
C HIS A 63 6.45 5.31 -9.64
N GLU A 64 5.90 6.20 -10.47
CA GLU A 64 4.51 6.69 -10.40
C GLU A 64 3.69 6.20 -11.61
#